data_AF-A0A972IB33-F1
#
_entry.id   AF-A0A972IB33-F1
#
_cell.length_a   1.000
_cell.length_b   1.000
_cell.length_c   1.000
_cell.angle_alpha   90.00
_cell.angle_beta   90.00
_cell.angle_gamma   90.00
#
_symmetry.space_group_name_H-M   'P 1'
#
loop_
_entity.id
_entity.type
_entity.pdbx_description
1 polymer ?
#
loop_
_entity_poly.entity_id
_entity_poly.type
_entity_poly.pdbx_seq_one_letter_code
_entity_poly.pdbx_strand_id
1 'polypeptide(L)'
;MTRPRSLSLRPFCMLLALAFTAGCGSSVVGTDLECGEGTPCDGVCRDTRFDPEHCGACGNSCDADHYCTNGTCQPTCGSFTACDGVCRDTDVDPKNCGACGHECGEGEVCLLGSCELTCGSLTACDGVCRDT
;
A
#
# COMPACT_ATOMS: atom_id res chain seq x y z
N MET A 1 -15.85 42.25 -63.81
CA MET A 1 -17.02 43.05 -64.26
C MET A 1 -18.29 42.40 -63.72
N THR A 2 -19.15 43.21 -63.06
CA THR A 2 -20.62 43.07 -62.85
C THR A 2 -21.18 41.76 -62.23
N ARG A 3 -21.47 41.72 -60.91
CA ARG A 3 -22.78 41.93 -60.19
C ARG A 3 -23.83 40.81 -60.43
N PRO A 4 -24.85 40.56 -59.56
CA PRO A 4 -25.02 40.79 -58.11
C PRO A 4 -25.84 39.71 -57.32
N ARG A 5 -25.83 39.83 -55.98
CA ARG A 5 -26.90 39.71 -54.96
C ARG A 5 -28.18 38.82 -55.14
N SER A 6 -28.43 38.07 -54.06
CA SER A 6 -29.65 38.05 -53.20
C SER A 6 -30.90 37.22 -53.54
N LEU A 7 -31.37 36.54 -52.47
CA LEU A 7 -32.75 36.30 -52.03
C LEU A 7 -33.61 35.24 -52.74
N SER A 8 -33.87 34.12 -52.06
CA SER A 8 -35.16 33.41 -52.09
C SER A 8 -35.25 32.50 -50.86
N LEU A 9 -35.82 32.97 -49.75
CA LEU A 9 -37.23 32.81 -49.36
C LEU A 9 -37.54 31.39 -48.82
N ARG A 10 -37.40 31.22 -47.50
CA ARG A 10 -38.13 30.17 -46.74
C ARG A 10 -39.63 30.49 -46.86
N PRO A 11 -40.52 29.54 -47.19
CA PRO A 11 -41.14 28.76 -46.10
C PRO A 11 -41.69 27.39 -46.56
N PHE A 12 -41.21 26.29 -45.99
CA PHE A 12 -42.01 25.07 -45.91
C PHE A 12 -42.11 24.65 -44.45
N CYS A 13 -43.09 25.27 -43.81
CA CYS A 13 -43.76 24.71 -42.66
C CYS A 13 -44.61 23.52 -43.15
N MET A 14 -44.79 22.52 -42.29
CA MET A 14 -45.56 21.29 -42.46
C MET A 14 -44.86 20.14 -43.17
N LEU A 15 -44.43 19.15 -42.39
CA LEU A 15 -45.06 17.82 -42.38
C LEU A 15 -44.55 16.99 -41.19
N LEU A 16 -45.50 16.71 -40.29
CA LEU A 16 -45.65 15.50 -39.48
C LEU A 16 -44.52 15.07 -38.53
N ALA A 17 -44.76 15.35 -37.24
CA ALA A 17 -44.17 14.64 -36.13
C ALA A 17 -44.56 13.15 -36.18
N LEU A 18 -43.57 12.27 -36.30
CA LEU A 18 -43.63 10.91 -35.79
C LEU A 18 -42.45 10.73 -34.85
N ALA A 19 -42.77 10.65 -33.56
CA ALA A 19 -41.86 10.34 -32.49
C ALA A 19 -41.24 8.95 -32.72
N PHE A 20 -39.92 8.89 -32.88
CA PHE A 20 -39.15 7.74 -32.42
C PHE A 20 -38.11 8.27 -31.44
N THR A 21 -38.53 8.32 -30.18
CA THR A 21 -37.65 8.34 -29.02
C THR A 21 -36.90 7.01 -28.98
N ALA A 22 -35.89 6.84 -29.84
CA ALA A 22 -34.86 5.85 -29.59
C ALA A 22 -34.03 6.40 -28.42
N GLY A 23 -34.36 5.88 -27.24
CA GLY A 23 -33.98 6.43 -25.95
C GLY A 23 -32.48 6.64 -25.79
N CYS A 24 -32.14 7.59 -24.93
CA CYS A 24 -30.89 7.58 -24.17
C CYS A 24 -30.92 6.33 -23.28
N GLY A 25 -30.69 5.16 -23.86
CA GLY A 25 -30.43 3.94 -23.12
C GLY A 25 -29.01 4.03 -22.58
N SER A 26 -28.82 4.72 -21.45
CA SER A 26 -27.69 4.42 -20.57
C SER A 26 -27.96 3.04 -19.96
N SER A 27 -27.84 1.99 -20.78
CA SER A 27 -27.75 0.63 -20.30
C SER A 27 -26.41 0.48 -19.59
N VAL A 28 -26.31 0.97 -18.34
CA VAL A 28 -25.27 0.51 -17.41
C VAL A 28 -25.72 -0.83 -16.82
N VAL A 29 -25.98 -1.81 -17.69
CA VAL A 29 -25.84 -3.20 -17.31
C VAL A 29 -24.51 -3.64 -17.91
N GLY A 30 -23.46 -2.97 -17.44
CA GLY A 30 -22.09 -3.19 -17.83
C GLY A 30 -21.26 -3.00 -16.57
N THR A 31 -20.49 -4.03 -16.25
CA THR A 31 -19.41 -4.07 -15.27
C THR A 31 -18.27 -3.08 -15.58
N ASP A 32 -18.58 -1.94 -16.21
CA ASP A 32 -17.61 -0.95 -16.66
C ASP A 32 -17.45 0.10 -15.57
N LEU A 33 -16.78 -0.32 -14.51
CA LEU A 33 -16.32 0.59 -13.47
C LEU A 33 -15.11 1.36 -14.04
N GLU A 34 -15.35 2.56 -14.56
CA GLU A 34 -14.29 3.46 -15.01
C GLU A 34 -13.52 4.04 -13.81
N CYS A 35 -12.46 3.35 -13.41
CA CYS A 35 -11.50 3.86 -12.45
C CYS A 35 -10.49 4.73 -13.19
N GLY A 36 -10.49 6.04 -12.93
CA GLY A 36 -9.55 6.97 -13.57
C GLY A 36 -8.08 6.57 -13.41
N GLU A 37 -7.46 6.91 -12.28
CA GLU A 37 -6.08 6.49 -11.96
C GLU A 37 -6.02 5.21 -11.11
N GLY A 38 -7.19 4.63 -10.76
CA GLY A 38 -7.29 3.41 -9.94
C GLY A 38 -7.52 2.14 -10.77
N THR A 39 -7.44 0.99 -10.13
CA THR A 39 -7.76 -0.32 -10.73
C THR A 39 -9.12 -0.81 -10.20
N PRO A 40 -10.02 -1.33 -11.06
CA PRO A 40 -11.29 -1.89 -10.61
C PRO A 40 -11.06 -3.24 -9.93
N CYS A 41 -11.20 -3.29 -8.60
CA CYS A 41 -11.10 -4.50 -7.79
C CYS A 41 -12.40 -4.69 -6.98
N ASP A 42 -13.03 -5.87 -7.10
CA ASP A 42 -14.29 -6.22 -6.40
C ASP A 42 -15.43 -5.20 -6.59
N GLY A 43 -15.51 -4.61 -7.79
CA GLY A 43 -16.53 -3.61 -8.12
C GLY A 43 -16.29 -2.24 -7.47
N VAL A 44 -15.09 -1.99 -6.92
CA VAL A 44 -14.68 -0.70 -6.37
C VAL A 44 -13.31 -0.30 -6.93
N CYS A 45 -13.08 0.99 -7.14
CA CYS A 45 -11.78 1.48 -7.57
C CYS A 45 -10.78 1.49 -6.42
N ARG A 46 -9.65 0.80 -6.59
CA ARG A 46 -8.54 0.74 -5.63
C ARG A 46 -7.28 1.34 -6.21
N ASP A 47 -6.51 2.08 -5.41
CA ASP A 47 -5.17 2.49 -5.80
C ASP A 47 -4.20 1.35 -5.45
N THR A 48 -3.94 0.48 -6.42
CA THR A 48 -3.06 -0.68 -6.26
C THR A 48 -1.62 -0.30 -5.95
N ARG A 49 -1.24 0.98 -6.02
CA ARG A 49 0.10 1.43 -5.63
C ARG A 49 0.28 1.51 -4.12
N PHE A 50 -0.82 1.64 -3.38
CA PHE A 50 -0.80 1.90 -1.94
C PHE A 50 -1.84 1.10 -1.14
N ASP A 51 -2.76 0.38 -1.79
CA ASP A 51 -3.73 -0.49 -1.13
C ASP A 51 -3.05 -1.82 -0.72
N PRO A 52 -2.89 -2.10 0.58
CA PRO A 52 -2.23 -3.32 1.05
C PRO A 52 -3.01 -4.59 0.74
N GLU A 53 -4.32 -4.52 0.48
CA GLU A 53 -5.15 -5.69 0.12
C GLU A 53 -5.16 -5.93 -1.41
N HIS A 54 -4.65 -4.98 -2.20
CA HIS A 54 -4.66 -5.01 -3.67
C HIS A 54 -3.33 -4.49 -4.25
N CYS A 55 -2.20 -4.87 -3.65
CA CYS A 55 -0.91 -4.26 -3.96
C CYS A 55 -0.37 -4.71 -5.32
N GLY A 56 -0.25 -3.79 -6.28
CA GLY A 56 0.18 -4.05 -7.65
C GLY A 56 -0.88 -4.73 -8.53
N ALA A 57 -1.79 -5.50 -7.95
CA ALA A 57 -2.91 -6.15 -8.63
C ALA A 57 -4.08 -6.45 -7.66
N CYS A 58 -5.28 -6.63 -8.21
CA CYS A 58 -6.45 -6.97 -7.40
C CYS A 58 -6.28 -8.29 -6.65
N GLY A 59 -6.63 -8.31 -5.37
CA GLY A 59 -6.52 -9.49 -4.50
C GLY A 59 -5.09 -9.85 -4.09
N ASN A 60 -4.09 -9.07 -4.48
CA ASN A 60 -2.72 -9.26 -4.01
C ASN A 60 -2.51 -8.59 -2.66
N SER A 61 -2.90 -9.27 -1.59
CA SER A 61 -2.70 -8.78 -0.22
C SER A 61 -1.25 -8.91 0.21
N CYS A 62 -0.72 -7.87 0.85
CA CYS A 62 0.54 -7.92 1.57
C CYS A 62 0.39 -8.73 2.87
N ASP A 63 1.49 -9.31 3.35
CA ASP A 63 1.55 -9.91 4.68
C ASP A 63 1.28 -8.87 5.77
N ALA A 64 0.88 -9.30 6.97
CA ALA A 64 0.50 -8.41 8.08
C ALA A 64 1.58 -7.38 8.44
N ASP A 65 2.86 -7.72 8.27
CA ASP A 65 4.00 -6.86 8.56
C ASP A 65 4.57 -6.16 7.31
N HIS A 66 3.76 -6.00 6.26
CA HIS A 66 4.12 -5.32 5.03
C HIS A 66 3.13 -4.20 4.68
N TYR A 67 3.64 -3.16 4.01
CA TYR A 67 2.84 -2.09 3.42
C TYR A 67 2.99 -2.10 1.91
N CYS A 68 1.97 -1.60 1.20
CA CYS A 68 2.06 -1.42 -0.24
C CYS A 68 2.70 -0.08 -0.59
N THR A 69 3.75 -0.11 -1.40
CA THR A 69 4.35 1.11 -1.96
C THR A 69 4.74 0.89 -3.41
N ASN A 70 4.28 1.79 -4.28
CA ASN A 70 4.45 1.69 -5.73
C ASN A 70 4.08 0.31 -6.30
N GLY A 71 3.05 -0.33 -5.72
CA GLY A 71 2.53 -1.62 -6.18
C GLY A 71 3.37 -2.83 -5.77
N THR A 72 4.27 -2.67 -4.79
CA THR A 72 5.05 -3.78 -4.22
C THR A 72 4.87 -3.80 -2.71
N CYS A 73 4.66 -5.00 -2.15
CA CYS A 73 4.67 -5.20 -0.71
C CYS A 73 6.09 -5.02 -0.18
N GLN A 74 6.26 -4.14 0.79
CA GLN A 74 7.54 -3.86 1.43
C GLN A 74 7.42 -4.13 2.94
N PRO A 75 8.44 -4.71 3.58
CA PRO A 75 8.42 -4.94 5.01
C PRO A 75 8.25 -3.61 5.75
N THR A 76 7.31 -3.55 6.69
CA THR A 76 7.02 -2.36 7.52
C THR A 76 8.27 -1.88 8.25
N CYS A 77 9.14 -2.80 8.65
CA CYS A 77 10.34 -2.50 9.42
C CYS A 77 11.64 -2.46 8.61
N GLY A 78 11.57 -2.61 7.28
CA GLY A 78 12.77 -2.65 6.43
C GLY A 78 13.72 -3.76 6.88
N SER A 79 14.92 -3.39 7.34
CA SER A 79 15.93 -4.33 7.86
C SER A 79 15.75 -4.70 9.34
N PHE A 80 14.85 -4.03 10.06
CA PHE A 80 14.56 -4.33 11.46
C PHE A 80 13.47 -5.39 11.58
N THR A 81 13.35 -5.96 12.78
CA THR A 81 12.33 -6.98 13.06
C THR A 81 11.09 -6.33 13.65
N ALA A 82 9.91 -6.69 13.14
CA ALA A 82 8.63 -6.26 13.73
C ALA A 82 8.35 -7.07 15.01
N CYS A 83 8.47 -6.43 16.17
CA CYS A 83 8.13 -7.02 17.46
C CYS A 83 6.92 -6.27 18.04
N ASP A 84 5.77 -6.95 18.14
CA ASP A 84 4.49 -6.39 18.59
C ASP A 84 4.08 -5.12 17.82
N GLY A 85 4.33 -5.10 16.50
CA GLY A 85 4.05 -3.96 15.63
C GLY A 85 5.05 -2.79 15.76
N VAL A 86 6.13 -2.95 16.53
CA VAL A 86 7.21 -1.97 16.64
C VAL A 86 8.49 -2.53 16.04
N CYS A 87 9.15 -1.74 15.19
CA CYS A 87 10.42 -2.13 14.60
C CYS A 87 11.53 -2.09 15.65
N ARG A 88 12.15 -3.24 15.91
CA ARG A 88 13.25 -3.42 16.85
C ARG A 88 14.50 -3.88 16.13
N ASP A 89 15.61 -3.30 16.55
CA ASP A 89 16.94 -3.77 16.16
C ASP A 89 17.32 -4.94 17.07
N THR A 90 17.09 -6.15 16.59
CA THR A 90 17.36 -7.38 17.34
C THR A 90 18.86 -7.62 17.55
N ASP A 91 19.75 -6.87 16.89
CA ASP A 91 21.19 -7.02 17.08
C ASP A 91 21.70 -6.30 18.33
N VAL A 92 20.92 -5.35 18.86
CA VAL A 92 21.32 -4.49 19.98
C VAL A 92 20.23 -4.24 21.02
N ASP A 93 18.97 -4.60 20.77
CA ASP A 93 17.87 -4.43 21.74
C ASP A 93 17.94 -5.55 22.79
N PRO A 94 18.30 -5.24 24.06
CA PRO A 94 18.37 -6.24 25.12
C PRO A 94 17.04 -6.88 25.47
N LYS A 95 15.89 -6.34 25.02
CA LYS A 95 14.57 -6.93 25.23
C LYS A 95 14.11 -7.81 24.07
N ASN A 96 14.83 -7.80 22.95
CA ASN A 96 14.46 -8.50 21.72
C ASN A 96 15.72 -9.05 21.03
N CYS A 97 16.66 -9.60 21.79
CA CYS A 97 17.98 -9.93 21.28
C CYS A 97 17.93 -11.19 20.38
N GLY A 98 18.26 -11.05 19.10
CA GLY A 98 18.16 -12.11 18.10
C GLY A 98 16.72 -12.50 17.68
N ALA A 99 15.72 -12.29 18.55
CA ALA A 99 14.31 -12.52 18.26
C ALA A 99 13.40 -11.67 19.17
N CYS A 100 12.15 -11.44 18.73
CA CYS A 100 11.16 -10.72 19.53
C CYS A 100 10.88 -11.41 20.86
N GLY A 101 10.89 -10.62 21.94
CA GLY A 101 10.68 -11.11 23.32
C GLY A 101 11.84 -11.91 23.91
N HIS A 102 12.98 -12.03 23.23
CA HIS A 102 14.19 -12.63 23.81
C HIS A 102 14.94 -11.59 24.63
N GLU A 103 14.57 -11.46 25.91
CA GLU A 103 15.21 -10.55 26.85
C GLU A 103 16.50 -11.16 27.42
N CYS A 104 17.58 -10.39 27.39
CA CYS A 104 18.85 -10.76 28.01
C CYS A 104 18.78 -10.73 29.54
N GLY A 105 19.55 -11.59 30.19
CA GLY A 105 19.62 -11.69 31.63
C GLY A 105 20.27 -10.47 32.29
N GLU A 106 20.19 -10.42 33.62
CA GLU A 106 20.84 -9.36 34.39
C GLU A 106 22.35 -9.33 34.15
N GLY A 107 22.88 -8.15 33.79
CA GLY A 107 24.30 -7.98 33.49
C GLY A 107 24.71 -8.39 32.07
N GLU A 108 23.77 -8.81 31.24
CA GLU A 108 24.01 -9.10 29.82
C GLU A 108 23.60 -7.90 28.95
N VAL A 109 24.26 -7.80 27.79
CA VAL A 109 23.92 -6.87 26.72
C VAL A 109 23.60 -7.67 25.46
N CYS A 110 22.75 -7.12 24.60
CA CYS A 110 22.59 -7.68 23.27
C CYS A 110 23.75 -7.24 22.38
N LEU A 111 24.54 -8.21 21.91
CA LEU A 111 25.65 -7.99 21.01
C LEU A 111 25.48 -8.89 19.79
N LEU A 112 25.20 -8.28 18.63
CA LEU A 112 25.03 -8.99 17.36
C LEU A 112 23.97 -10.10 17.44
N GLY A 113 22.88 -9.84 18.16
CA GLY A 113 21.75 -10.75 18.30
C GLY A 113 21.97 -11.89 19.30
N SER A 114 23.00 -11.81 20.14
CA SER A 114 23.23 -12.73 21.25
C SER A 114 23.39 -11.99 22.57
N CYS A 115 22.86 -12.56 23.64
CA CYS A 115 23.04 -12.02 24.98
C CYS A 115 24.44 -12.37 25.49
N GLU A 116 25.24 -11.33 25.74
CA GLU A 116 26.63 -11.44 26.14
C GLU A 116 26.83 -10.78 27.51
N LEU A 117 27.51 -11.48 28.42
CA LEU A 117 27.82 -10.95 29.74
C LEU A 117 28.78 -9.77 29.62
N THR A 118 28.40 -8.62 30.17
CA THR A 118 29.30 -7.46 30.29
C THR A 118 29.72 -7.24 31.74
N CYS A 119 31.02 -7.35 32.00
CA CYS A 119 31.57 -7.13 33.34
C CYS A 119 32.05 -5.71 33.59
N GLY A 120 31.94 -4.79 32.62
CA GLY A 120 32.44 -3.43 32.76
C GLY A 120 33.93 -3.43 33.14
N SER A 121 34.26 -2.96 34.34
CA SER A 121 35.63 -2.97 34.89
C SER A 121 36.00 -4.25 35.66
N LEU A 122 35.07 -5.18 35.83
CA LEU A 122 35.27 -6.45 36.54
C LEU A 122 35.74 -7.54 35.56
N THR A 123 36.27 -8.63 36.09
CA THR A 123 36.74 -9.77 35.31
C THR A 123 35.62 -10.81 35.18
N ALA A 124 35.36 -11.29 33.95
CA ALA A 124 34.47 -12.44 33.72
C ALA A 124 35.15 -13.74 34.14
N CYS A 125 34.59 -14.45 35.12
CA CYS A 125 35.03 -15.77 35.57
C CYS A 125 33.83 -16.74 35.58
N ASP A 126 33.85 -17.74 34.69
CA ASP A 126 32.79 -18.76 34.57
C ASP A 126 31.37 -18.17 34.42
N GLY A 127 31.22 -17.10 33.62
CA GLY A 127 29.92 -16.45 33.38
C GLY A 127 29.45 -15.54 34.52
N VAL A 128 30.35 -15.16 35.45
CA VAL A 128 30.05 -14.22 36.55
C VAL A 128 31.14 -13.16 36.64
N CYS A 129 30.74 -11.91 36.87
CA CYS A 129 31.67 -10.81 37.05
C CYS A 129 32.23 -10.78 38.48
N ARG A 130 33.56 -10.73 38.60
CA ARG A 130 34.28 -10.70 39.89
C ARG A 130 35.31 -9.57 39.93
N ASP A 131 35.46 -8.96 41.10
CA ASP A 131 36.56 -8.05 41.42
C ASP A 131 37.75 -8.93 41.84
N THR A 132 38.80 -8.98 41.02
CA THR A 132 39.94 -9.89 41.16
C THR A 132 41.22 -9.13 41.47
#